data_AF-A0A947ETL4-F1
#
_entry.id   AF-A0A947ETL4-F1
#
_cell.length_a   1.000
_cell.length_b   1.000
_cell.length_c   1.000
_cell.angle_alpha   90.00
_cell.angle_beta   90.00
_cell.angle_gamma   90.00
#
_symmetry.space_group_name_H-M   'P 1'
#
loop_
_entity.id
_entity.type
_entity.pdbx_description
1 polymer ?
#
loop_
_entity_poly.entity_id
_entity_poly.type
_entity_poly.pdbx_seq_one_letter_code
_entity_poly.pdbx_strand_id
1 'polypeptide(L)'
;MKKILWLFAFGGLFLLSCSDDDVVVDQIPDPDPIVYTSGTANFSNYVAVGNSITAGYSDNALFIDGQTNSFPNMLAENFALAGGGDFNIPFMADNLGGATLGGQPILGNRLILDFSSGSPTPTPVGGTGTTEISNVLSGSFNNMGVPGAKSFHLVAEGYGNVAGVAAGLANPYYARFASSPSATIIGDAAVQNPTFFTLWIGNNDVLGFAASGGSGVDQTGNLDPTTYG
;
A
#
# COMPACT_ATOMS: atom_id res chain seq x y z
N MET A 1 -34.21 45.88 -61.76
CA MET A 1 -33.24 44.85 -62.20
C MET A 1 -31.79 45.13 -61.81
N LYS A 2 -31.31 46.40 -61.70
CA LYS A 2 -29.90 46.71 -61.38
C LYS A 2 -29.43 46.33 -59.96
N LYS A 3 -30.33 46.13 -58.99
CA LYS A 3 -29.96 45.76 -57.59
C LYS A 3 -29.76 44.25 -57.38
N ILE A 4 -30.17 43.41 -58.33
CA ILE A 4 -30.04 41.94 -58.25
C ILE A 4 -28.67 41.45 -58.75
N LEU A 5 -28.05 42.21 -59.68
CA LEU A 5 -26.72 41.92 -60.21
C LEU A 5 -25.62 42.05 -59.14
N TRP A 6 -25.77 42.96 -58.18
CA TRP A 6 -24.85 43.09 -57.04
C TRP A 6 -24.94 41.91 -56.06
N LEU A 7 -26.11 41.29 -55.94
CA LEU A 7 -26.29 40.10 -55.10
C LEU A 7 -25.59 38.87 -55.70
N PHE A 8 -25.62 38.73 -57.03
CA PHE A 8 -24.89 37.66 -57.72
C PHE A 8 -23.36 37.88 -57.69
N ALA A 9 -22.90 39.12 -57.77
CA ALA A 9 -21.47 39.44 -57.66
C ALA A 9 -20.89 39.16 -56.26
N PHE A 10 -21.66 39.42 -55.19
CA PHE A 10 -21.24 39.09 -53.82
C PHE A 10 -21.49 37.61 -53.44
N GLY A 11 -22.52 36.96 -53.99
CA GLY A 11 -22.80 35.55 -53.75
C GLY A 11 -21.75 34.59 -54.34
N GLY A 12 -21.16 34.95 -55.48
CA GLY A 12 -20.10 34.14 -56.12
C GLY A 12 -18.79 34.07 -55.34
N LEU A 13 -18.48 35.11 -54.54
CA LEU A 13 -17.25 35.14 -53.72
C LEU A 13 -17.31 34.17 -52.52
N PHE A 14 -18.51 33.82 -52.05
CA PHE A 14 -18.69 32.87 -50.94
C PHE A 14 -18.59 31.40 -51.38
N LEU A 15 -18.62 31.10 -52.68
CA LEU A 15 -18.54 29.72 -53.20
C LEU A 15 -17.12 29.29 -53.58
N LEU A 16 -16.14 30.19 -53.57
CA LEU A 16 -14.74 29.92 -53.90
C LEU A 16 -13.83 29.80 -52.66
N SER A 17 -14.37 29.97 -51.45
CA SER A 17 -13.61 29.96 -50.19
C SER A 17 -13.47 28.56 -49.56
N CYS A 18 -13.96 27.50 -50.19
CA CYS A 18 -13.77 26.12 -49.74
C CYS A 18 -12.80 25.38 -50.67
N SER A 19 -11.56 25.84 -50.76
CA SER A 19 -10.46 24.90 -50.98
C SER A 19 -9.98 24.47 -49.59
N ASP A 20 -10.24 23.22 -49.21
CA ASP A 20 -9.60 22.60 -48.04
C ASP A 20 -8.09 22.65 -48.28
N ASP A 21 -7.43 23.63 -47.66
CA ASP A 21 -5.97 23.74 -47.57
C ASP A 21 -5.46 22.96 -46.33
N ASP A 22 -6.33 22.14 -45.74
CA ASP A 22 -5.96 21.21 -44.69
C ASP A 22 -5.10 20.11 -45.32
N VAL A 23 -3.79 20.20 -45.07
CA VAL A 23 -2.84 19.12 -45.31
C VAL A 23 -3.48 17.86 -44.73
N VAL A 24 -3.71 16.85 -45.57
CA VAL A 24 -4.07 15.50 -45.10
C VAL A 24 -2.92 15.07 -44.20
N VAL A 25 -3.05 15.32 -42.90
CA VAL A 25 -2.23 14.69 -41.89
C VAL A 25 -2.66 13.24 -42.00
N ASP A 26 -1.81 12.43 -42.64
CA ASP A 26 -1.93 10.98 -42.61
C ASP A 26 -2.26 10.63 -41.17
N GLN A 27 -3.44 10.05 -40.94
CA GLN A 27 -3.85 9.71 -39.58
C GLN A 27 -2.76 8.79 -39.06
N ILE A 28 -1.99 9.28 -38.08
CA ILE A 28 -1.00 8.45 -37.40
C ILE A 28 -1.79 7.22 -36.96
N PRO A 29 -1.45 6.01 -37.44
CA PRO A 29 -2.20 4.82 -37.04
C PRO A 29 -2.22 4.80 -35.52
N ASP A 30 -3.39 4.49 -34.96
CA ASP A 30 -3.52 4.34 -33.51
C ASP A 30 -2.34 3.49 -33.03
N PRO A 31 -1.61 3.94 -31.98
CA PRO A 31 -0.46 3.20 -31.50
C PRO A 31 -0.90 1.76 -31.21
N ASP A 32 -0.09 0.79 -31.60
CA ASP A 32 -0.37 -0.61 -31.33
C ASP A 32 -0.73 -0.77 -29.84
N PRO A 33 -1.80 -1.53 -29.52
CA PRO A 33 -2.20 -1.74 -28.14
C PRO A 33 -1.01 -2.29 -27.35
N ILE A 34 -0.68 -1.64 -26.24
CA ILE A 34 0.44 -2.06 -25.38
C ILE A 34 0.09 -3.44 -24.82
N VAL A 35 0.82 -4.45 -25.26
CA VAL A 35 0.72 -5.81 -24.72
C VAL A 35 1.72 -5.94 -23.57
N TYR A 36 1.20 -6.00 -22.34
CA TYR A 36 2.00 -6.35 -21.18
C TYR A 36 2.23 -7.86 -21.16
N THR A 37 3.48 -8.28 -20.94
CA THR A 37 3.85 -9.69 -20.84
C THR A 37 4.72 -9.92 -19.61
N SER A 38 4.48 -11.03 -18.91
CA SER A 38 5.31 -11.44 -17.78
C SER A 38 6.64 -12.06 -18.21
N GLY A 39 6.85 -12.28 -19.51
CA GLY A 39 7.99 -13.01 -20.04
C GLY A 39 8.02 -14.44 -19.47
N THR A 40 9.01 -14.74 -18.63
CA THR A 40 9.13 -16.03 -17.94
C THR A 40 8.66 -15.99 -16.49
N ALA A 41 8.24 -14.83 -15.97
CA ALA A 41 7.72 -14.72 -14.61
C ALA A 41 6.28 -15.23 -14.52
N ASN A 42 5.93 -15.79 -13.36
CA ASN A 42 4.57 -16.21 -13.06
C ASN A 42 4.00 -15.39 -11.90
N PHE A 43 3.19 -14.38 -12.22
CA PHE A 43 2.56 -13.52 -11.23
C PHE A 43 1.19 -14.02 -10.72
N SER A 44 0.76 -15.22 -11.12
CA SER A 44 -0.57 -15.75 -10.79
C SER A 44 -0.87 -15.77 -9.30
N ASN A 45 0.16 -15.87 -8.46
CA ASN A 45 0.06 -15.75 -7.02
C ASN A 45 1.24 -14.95 -6.44
N TYR A 46 1.05 -13.65 -6.30
CA TYR A 46 2.02 -12.73 -5.72
C TYR A 46 1.80 -12.59 -4.20
N VAL A 47 2.83 -12.83 -3.39
CA VAL A 47 2.81 -12.58 -1.94
C VAL A 47 3.95 -11.64 -1.56
N ALA A 48 3.65 -10.60 -0.78
CA ALA A 48 4.62 -9.63 -0.29
C ALA A 48 4.82 -9.79 1.21
N VAL A 49 6.05 -10.06 1.63
CA VAL A 49 6.42 -10.23 3.04
C VAL A 49 7.32 -9.08 3.45
N GLY A 50 7.04 -8.47 4.61
CA GLY A 50 7.90 -7.40 5.11
C GLY A 50 7.33 -6.71 6.34
N ASN A 51 7.68 -5.44 6.52
CA ASN A 51 7.27 -4.66 7.68
C ASN A 51 6.40 -3.45 7.30
N SER A 52 6.63 -2.31 7.95
CA SER A 52 5.89 -1.05 7.82
C SER A 52 5.77 -0.58 6.37
N ILE A 53 6.85 -0.64 5.59
CA ILE A 53 6.86 -0.15 4.19
C ILE A 53 5.99 -1.04 3.30
N THR A 54 6.11 -2.36 3.46
CA THR A 54 5.30 -3.36 2.77
C THR A 54 3.81 -3.21 3.10
N ALA A 55 3.50 -2.95 4.37
CA ALA A 55 2.12 -2.77 4.84
C ALA A 55 1.45 -1.50 4.30
N GLY A 56 2.22 -0.48 3.90
CA GLY A 56 1.68 0.85 3.60
C GLY A 56 1.51 1.74 4.83
N TYR A 57 2.36 1.56 5.85
CA TYR A 57 2.40 2.43 7.02
C TYR A 57 2.98 3.80 6.63
N SER A 58 2.22 4.87 6.88
CA SER A 58 2.63 6.25 6.63
C SER A 58 2.05 7.17 7.70
N ASP A 59 2.54 8.40 7.78
CA ASP A 59 1.94 9.41 8.67
C ASP A 59 1.77 8.95 10.14
N ASN A 60 2.68 8.10 10.61
CA ASN A 60 2.65 7.50 11.94
C ASN A 60 1.43 6.58 12.24
N ALA A 61 0.79 6.00 11.23
CA ALA A 61 -0.22 4.96 11.42
C ALA A 61 -0.34 4.01 10.21
N LEU A 62 -1.11 2.93 10.38
CA LEU A 62 -1.61 2.12 9.27
C LEU A 62 -3.08 2.52 9.02
N PHE A 63 -3.48 2.73 7.76
CA PHE A 63 -4.84 3.15 7.40
C PHE A 63 -5.13 2.80 5.93
N ILE A 64 -6.41 2.76 5.52
CA ILE A 64 -6.84 2.22 4.21
C ILE A 64 -6.10 2.86 3.02
N ASP A 65 -6.02 4.18 2.95
CA ASP A 65 -5.39 4.87 1.82
C ASP A 65 -3.88 4.56 1.76
N GLY A 66 -3.19 4.51 2.91
CA GLY A 66 -1.77 4.11 2.98
C GLY A 66 -1.56 2.68 2.50
N GLN A 67 -2.45 1.76 2.90
CA GLN A 67 -2.44 0.36 2.48
C GLN A 67 -2.71 0.20 0.98
N THR A 68 -3.66 0.97 0.44
CA THR A 68 -4.01 0.99 -0.99
C THR A 68 -2.84 1.51 -1.83
N ASN A 69 -2.08 2.49 -1.31
CA ASN A 69 -0.89 3.04 -1.96
C ASN A 69 0.41 2.31 -1.55
N SER A 70 0.32 1.12 -0.95
CA SER A 70 1.50 0.33 -0.62
C SER A 70 2.21 -0.15 -1.88
N PHE A 71 3.55 -0.20 -1.84
CA PHE A 71 4.32 -0.64 -3.01
C PHE A 71 3.90 -2.03 -3.52
N PRO A 72 3.54 -3.02 -2.66
CA PRO A 72 3.06 -4.31 -3.15
C PRO A 72 1.75 -4.19 -3.92
N ASN A 73 0.81 -3.34 -3.47
CA ASN A 73 -0.44 -3.14 -4.20
C ASN A 73 -0.19 -2.52 -5.58
N MET A 74 0.68 -1.49 -5.65
CA MET A 74 1.07 -0.89 -6.93
C MET A 74 1.74 -1.90 -7.87
N LEU A 75 2.58 -2.80 -7.34
CA LEU A 75 3.15 -3.88 -8.14
C LEU A 75 2.08 -4.87 -8.62
N ALA A 76 1.16 -5.27 -7.73
CA ALA A 76 0.09 -6.19 -8.05
C ALA A 76 -0.85 -5.66 -9.16
N GLU A 77 -1.18 -4.36 -9.12
CA GLU A 77 -1.95 -3.69 -10.18
C GLU A 77 -1.26 -3.81 -11.55
N ASN A 78 0.07 -3.68 -11.59
CA ASN A 78 0.84 -3.87 -12.82
C ASN A 78 0.95 -5.36 -13.21
N PHE A 79 1.09 -6.26 -12.23
CA PHE A 79 1.13 -7.69 -12.47
C PHE A 79 -0.18 -8.21 -13.05
N ALA A 80 -1.33 -7.66 -12.64
CA ALA A 80 -2.64 -8.01 -13.20
C ALA A 80 -2.70 -7.80 -14.73
N LEU A 81 -1.99 -6.78 -15.27
CA LEU A 81 -1.87 -6.54 -16.71
C LEU A 81 -1.09 -7.65 -17.44
N ALA A 82 -0.28 -8.42 -16.72
CA ALA A 82 0.61 -9.46 -17.21
C ALA A 82 0.25 -10.87 -16.68
N GLY A 83 -1.03 -11.13 -16.38
CA GLY A 83 -1.49 -12.45 -15.91
C GLY A 83 -1.37 -12.68 -14.40
N GLY A 84 -1.26 -11.60 -13.62
CA GLY A 84 -1.30 -11.62 -12.16
C GLY A 84 -2.68 -11.95 -11.60
N GLY A 85 -2.70 -12.55 -10.41
CA GLY A 85 -3.93 -12.85 -9.67
C GLY A 85 -4.40 -11.71 -8.76
N ASP A 86 -5.45 -11.97 -7.99
CA ASP A 86 -5.96 -11.05 -6.98
C ASP A 86 -4.90 -10.76 -5.89
N PHE A 87 -4.94 -9.56 -5.33
CA PHE A 87 -4.04 -9.12 -4.27
C PHE A 87 -4.82 -8.62 -3.06
N ASN A 88 -4.94 -9.48 -2.04
CA ASN A 88 -5.70 -9.21 -0.84
C ASN A 88 -4.85 -8.53 0.23
N ILE A 89 -5.40 -7.48 0.84
CA ILE A 89 -4.73 -6.65 1.86
C ILE A 89 -5.55 -6.70 3.17
N PRO A 90 -4.92 -6.90 4.34
CA PRO A 90 -5.62 -6.89 5.63
C PRO A 90 -5.90 -5.45 6.08
N PHE A 91 -6.89 -4.82 5.45
CA PHE A 91 -7.21 -3.41 5.68
C PHE A 91 -7.53 -3.10 7.15
N MET A 92 -7.14 -1.90 7.58
CA MET A 92 -7.70 -1.23 8.75
C MET A 92 -9.18 -0.92 8.50
N ALA A 93 -9.94 -0.63 9.55
CA ALA A 93 -11.38 -0.37 9.40
C ALA A 93 -11.70 1.03 8.82
N ASP A 94 -10.72 1.94 8.78
CA ASP A 94 -10.90 3.32 8.37
C ASP A 94 -9.61 4.00 7.88
N ASN A 95 -9.73 5.31 7.60
CA ASN A 95 -8.65 6.22 7.21
C ASN A 95 -8.12 7.09 8.37
N LEU A 96 -8.44 6.76 9.62
CA LEU A 96 -7.88 7.40 10.82
C LEU A 96 -6.65 6.65 11.30
N GLY A 97 -6.67 5.31 11.26
CA GLY A 97 -5.55 4.45 11.62
C GLY A 97 -5.36 4.19 13.12
N GLY A 98 -6.08 4.92 13.98
CA GLY A 98 -6.18 4.58 15.40
C GLY A 98 -6.88 3.25 15.61
N ALA A 99 -6.56 2.58 16.72
CA ALA A 99 -7.13 1.28 17.04
C ALA A 99 -7.35 1.07 18.54
N THR A 100 -8.33 0.22 18.84
CA THR A 100 -8.69 -0.20 20.19
C THR A 100 -8.38 -1.68 20.45
N LEU A 101 -8.25 -2.04 21.72
CA LEU A 101 -8.28 -3.41 22.19
C LEU A 101 -9.30 -3.50 23.34
N GLY A 102 -10.37 -4.28 23.14
CA GLY A 102 -11.48 -4.34 24.09
C GLY A 102 -12.13 -2.97 24.31
N GLY A 103 -12.18 -2.15 23.25
CA GLY A 103 -12.71 -0.78 23.30
C GLY A 103 -11.78 0.26 23.95
N GLN A 104 -10.60 -0.12 24.45
CA GLN A 104 -9.61 0.83 24.96
C GLN A 104 -8.63 1.23 23.85
N PRO A 105 -8.38 2.54 23.61
CA PRO A 105 -7.41 2.97 22.61
C PRO A 105 -6.00 2.47 22.92
N ILE A 106 -5.34 1.84 21.94
CA ILE A 106 -3.95 1.37 22.04
C ILE A 106 -3.05 1.90 20.92
N LEU A 107 -3.63 2.43 19.84
CA LEU A 107 -2.92 3.09 18.74
C LEU A 107 -3.55 4.46 18.44
N GLY A 108 -2.71 5.45 18.14
CA GLY A 108 -3.14 6.80 17.77
C GLY A 108 -3.52 6.92 16.29
N ASN A 109 -4.31 7.95 15.97
CA ASN A 109 -4.63 8.27 14.58
C ASN A 109 -3.39 8.78 13.82
N ARG A 110 -3.42 8.62 12.50
CA ARG A 110 -2.46 9.18 11.56
C ARG A 110 -2.32 10.68 11.73
N LEU A 111 -1.17 11.19 11.34
CA LEU A 111 -0.84 12.60 11.33
C LEU A 111 -1.21 13.25 9.99
N ILE A 112 -1.43 14.55 10.03
CA ILE A 112 -1.50 15.44 8.86
C ILE A 112 -0.66 16.68 9.15
N LEU A 113 -0.27 17.42 8.12
CA LEU A 113 0.33 18.74 8.30
C LEU A 113 -0.78 19.79 8.47
N ASP A 114 -0.91 20.35 9.66
CA ASP A 114 -1.77 21.51 9.94
C ASP A 114 -0.98 22.81 9.77
N PHE A 115 -1.58 23.78 9.09
CA PHE A 115 -1.01 25.10 8.82
C PHE A 115 -1.67 26.23 9.63
N SER A 116 -2.62 25.90 10.52
CA SER A 116 -3.36 26.87 11.34
C SER A 116 -2.45 27.80 12.18
N SER A 117 -1.28 27.32 12.56
CA SER A 117 -0.26 28.07 13.32
C SER A 117 0.64 28.99 12.46
N GLY A 118 0.45 29.00 11.13
CA GLY A 118 1.31 29.71 10.18
C GLY A 118 2.58 28.93 9.77
N SER A 119 2.76 27.70 10.25
CA SER A 119 3.80 26.77 9.81
C SER A 119 3.28 25.33 9.86
N PRO A 120 3.74 24.42 8.98
CA PRO A 120 3.28 23.03 8.97
C PRO A 120 3.65 22.33 10.28
N THR A 121 2.64 21.87 11.01
CA THR A 121 2.79 21.12 12.27
C THR A 121 2.14 19.74 12.12
N PRO A 122 2.88 18.63 12.35
CA PRO A 122 2.30 17.30 12.39
C PRO A 122 1.24 17.22 13.50
N THR A 123 -0.01 16.97 13.11
CA THR A 123 -1.17 16.96 14.02
C THR A 123 -1.99 15.71 13.75
N PRO A 124 -2.41 14.94 14.78
CA PRO A 124 -3.28 13.81 14.59
C PRO A 124 -4.61 14.21 13.94
N VAL A 125 -5.09 13.41 13.00
CA VAL A 125 -6.46 13.57 12.47
C VAL A 125 -7.45 13.38 13.62
N GLY A 126 -8.41 14.29 13.74
CA GLY A 126 -9.46 14.20 14.77
C GLY A 126 -10.40 13.01 14.57
N GLY A 127 -11.04 12.58 15.66
CA GLY A 127 -11.97 11.44 15.66
C GLY A 127 -11.39 10.21 16.37
N THR A 128 -12.20 9.14 16.43
CA THR A 128 -11.82 7.88 17.06
C THR A 128 -11.72 6.81 15.99
N GLY A 129 -10.53 6.21 15.85
CA GLY A 129 -10.34 5.05 15.01
C GLY A 129 -11.29 3.91 15.40
N THR A 130 -11.80 3.23 14.39
CA THR A 130 -12.83 2.19 14.48
C THR A 130 -12.25 0.78 14.37
N THR A 131 -10.93 0.66 14.18
CA THR A 131 -10.25 -0.63 14.15
C THR A 131 -10.19 -1.21 15.56
N GLU A 132 -10.81 -2.37 15.76
CA GLU A 132 -10.66 -3.16 16.98
C GLU A 132 -9.71 -4.32 16.71
N ILE A 133 -8.61 -4.40 17.47
CA ILE A 133 -7.55 -5.40 17.26
C ILE A 133 -8.07 -6.83 17.49
N SER A 134 -9.05 -7.01 18.36
CA SER A 134 -9.67 -8.33 18.58
C SER A 134 -10.60 -8.79 17.44
N ASN A 135 -10.91 -7.93 16.46
CA ASN A 135 -11.63 -8.32 15.25
C ASN A 135 -10.66 -8.95 14.24
N VAL A 136 -10.47 -10.27 14.37
CA VAL A 136 -9.64 -11.08 13.46
C VAL A 136 -10.33 -11.21 12.10
N LEU A 137 -9.62 -10.81 11.06
CA LEU A 137 -9.99 -10.94 9.66
C LEU A 137 -9.76 -12.39 9.19
N SER A 138 -10.68 -12.91 8.39
CA SER A 138 -10.59 -14.24 7.80
C SER A 138 -10.21 -14.16 6.32
N GLY A 139 -9.45 -15.15 5.82
CA GLY A 139 -9.06 -15.27 4.42
C GLY A 139 -7.55 -15.36 4.25
N SER A 140 -7.10 -15.42 3.00
CA SER A 140 -5.67 -15.34 2.66
C SER A 140 -5.33 -13.92 2.25
N PHE A 141 -4.23 -13.40 2.78
CA PHE A 141 -3.75 -12.05 2.50
C PHE A 141 -2.41 -12.11 1.78
N ASN A 142 -2.34 -11.47 0.62
CA ASN A 142 -1.13 -11.39 -0.18
C ASN A 142 -0.14 -10.38 0.39
N ASN A 143 -0.63 -9.29 0.97
CA ASN A 143 0.20 -8.33 1.70
C ASN A 143 0.40 -8.81 3.15
N MET A 144 1.51 -9.50 3.38
CA MET A 144 2.00 -9.97 4.69
C MET A 144 3.00 -8.97 5.30
N GLY A 145 2.80 -7.67 5.04
CA GLY A 145 3.54 -6.58 5.68
C GLY A 145 3.03 -6.32 7.11
N VAL A 146 3.93 -6.38 8.10
CA VAL A 146 3.58 -6.15 9.51
C VAL A 146 4.35 -4.94 10.06
N PRO A 147 3.68 -3.79 10.32
CA PRO A 147 4.36 -2.61 10.83
C PRO A 147 5.14 -2.90 12.12
N GLY A 148 6.38 -2.40 12.17
CA GLY A 148 7.29 -2.60 13.30
C GLY A 148 7.97 -3.99 13.34
N ALA A 149 7.65 -4.92 12.44
CA ALA A 149 8.30 -6.22 12.42
C ALA A 149 9.80 -6.13 12.09
N LYS A 150 10.59 -6.94 12.81
CA LYS A 150 12.02 -7.21 12.63
C LYS A 150 12.17 -8.55 11.90
N SER A 151 13.36 -8.86 11.39
CA SER A 151 13.60 -10.10 10.64
C SER A 151 13.22 -11.37 11.41
N PHE A 152 13.57 -11.43 12.70
CA PHE A 152 13.27 -12.57 13.56
C PHE A 152 11.80 -12.69 13.97
N HIS A 153 11.00 -11.62 13.85
CA HIS A 153 9.56 -11.72 14.09
C HIS A 153 8.84 -12.54 13.01
N LEU A 154 9.44 -12.71 11.82
CA LEU A 154 8.80 -13.48 10.75
C LEU A 154 8.56 -14.95 11.10
N VAL A 155 9.39 -15.51 11.99
CA VAL A 155 9.35 -16.91 12.44
C VAL A 155 8.87 -17.06 13.88
N ALA A 156 8.50 -15.96 14.55
CA ALA A 156 8.10 -15.98 15.95
C ALA A 156 6.66 -16.46 16.10
N GLU A 157 6.46 -17.64 16.70
CA GLU A 157 5.15 -18.11 17.11
C GLU A 157 4.59 -17.18 18.19
N GLY A 158 3.26 -16.96 18.19
CA GLY A 158 2.63 -16.06 19.16
C GLY A 158 2.69 -14.57 18.78
N TYR A 159 3.48 -14.18 17.78
CA TYR A 159 3.59 -12.77 17.36
C TYR A 159 2.26 -12.19 16.85
N GLY A 160 1.35 -13.05 16.38
CA GLY A 160 -0.02 -12.71 16.00
C GLY A 160 -1.08 -13.08 17.05
N ASN A 161 -0.71 -13.36 18.30
CA ASN A 161 -1.68 -13.72 19.32
C ASN A 161 -2.28 -12.47 19.97
N VAL A 162 -3.58 -12.22 19.75
CA VAL A 162 -4.32 -11.09 20.35
C VAL A 162 -4.13 -11.00 21.88
N ALA A 163 -4.04 -12.15 22.58
CA ALA A 163 -3.85 -12.18 24.03
C ALA A 163 -2.50 -11.57 24.48
N GLY A 164 -1.48 -11.57 23.60
CA GLY A 164 -0.16 -11.00 23.87
C GLY A 164 -0.06 -9.49 23.62
N VAL A 165 -1.03 -8.88 22.94
CA VAL A 165 -0.94 -7.48 22.48
C VAL A 165 -0.86 -6.50 23.65
N ALA A 166 -1.72 -6.65 24.66
CA ALA A 166 -1.74 -5.75 25.82
C ALA A 166 -0.43 -5.82 26.65
N ALA A 167 0.27 -6.94 26.60
CA ALA A 167 1.54 -7.15 27.29
C ALA A 167 2.77 -6.76 26.45
N GLY A 168 2.58 -6.31 25.20
CA GLY A 168 3.67 -6.01 24.27
C GLY A 168 4.39 -7.25 23.72
N LEU A 169 3.82 -8.44 23.88
CA LEU A 169 4.39 -9.72 23.44
C LEU A 169 3.96 -10.11 22.01
N ALA A 170 2.97 -9.42 21.46
CA ALA A 170 2.44 -9.65 20.12
C ALA A 170 2.20 -8.34 19.37
N ASN A 171 2.19 -8.40 18.04
CA ASN A 171 1.97 -7.26 17.19
C ASN A 171 0.46 -7.04 16.96
N PRO A 172 -0.08 -5.83 17.25
CA PRO A 172 -1.51 -5.56 17.11
C PRO A 172 -1.99 -5.70 15.65
N TYR A 173 -1.15 -5.39 14.66
CA TYR A 173 -1.55 -5.49 13.26
C TYR A 173 -1.61 -6.95 12.79
N TYR A 174 -0.57 -7.74 13.07
CA TYR A 174 -0.57 -9.16 12.67
C TYR A 174 -1.62 -9.97 13.43
N ALA A 175 -1.91 -9.62 14.68
CA ALA A 175 -2.96 -10.27 15.46
C ALA A 175 -4.36 -10.19 14.81
N ARG A 176 -4.57 -9.24 13.90
CA ARG A 176 -5.82 -9.13 13.13
C ARG A 176 -5.91 -10.08 11.95
N PHE A 177 -4.84 -10.69 11.47
CA PHE A 177 -4.90 -11.51 10.25
C PHE A 177 -4.03 -12.77 10.28
N ALA A 178 -3.40 -13.07 11.41
CA ALA A 178 -2.75 -14.36 11.64
C ALA A 178 -3.77 -15.51 11.51
N SER A 179 -3.39 -16.58 10.81
CA SER A 179 -4.27 -17.74 10.59
C SER A 179 -4.60 -18.51 11.87
N SER A 180 -3.74 -18.40 12.89
CA SER A 180 -3.96 -18.92 14.23
C SER A 180 -3.07 -18.18 15.26
N PRO A 181 -3.34 -18.30 16.57
CA PRO A 181 -2.51 -17.66 17.60
C PRO A 181 -1.03 -18.08 17.59
N SER A 182 -0.70 -19.27 17.07
CA SER A 182 0.68 -19.77 16.96
C SER A 182 1.26 -19.62 15.55
N ALA A 183 0.52 -19.04 14.59
CA ALA A 183 1.01 -18.86 13.23
C ALA A 183 2.20 -17.88 13.18
N THR A 184 3.10 -18.11 12.24
CA THR A 184 4.23 -17.22 11.93
C THR A 184 3.93 -16.49 10.62
N ILE A 185 4.42 -15.24 10.50
CA ILE A 185 4.17 -14.43 9.28
C ILE A 185 4.65 -15.17 8.04
N ILE A 186 5.83 -15.79 8.12
CA ILE A 186 6.38 -16.54 6.99
C ILE A 186 5.62 -17.85 6.73
N GLY A 187 5.07 -18.48 7.77
CA GLY A 187 4.21 -19.64 7.64
C GLY A 187 2.94 -19.30 6.87
N ASP A 188 2.24 -18.25 7.29
CA ASP A 188 1.01 -17.76 6.64
C ASP A 188 1.27 -17.28 5.20
N ALA A 189 2.45 -16.72 4.91
CA ALA A 189 2.86 -16.40 3.56
C ALA A 189 3.13 -17.66 2.70
N ALA A 190 3.85 -18.65 3.25
CA ALA A 190 4.28 -19.83 2.53
C ALA A 190 3.14 -20.79 2.19
N VAL A 191 2.14 -20.95 3.09
CA VAL A 191 0.98 -21.84 2.84
C VAL A 191 0.12 -21.38 1.66
N GLN A 192 0.24 -20.13 1.25
CA GLN A 192 -0.43 -19.61 0.06
C GLN A 192 0.20 -20.16 -1.24
N ASN A 193 1.37 -20.80 -1.20
CA ASN A 193 2.12 -21.31 -2.34
C ASN A 193 2.39 -20.22 -3.41
N PRO A 194 3.12 -19.13 -3.06
CA PRO A 194 3.40 -18.04 -3.98
C PRO A 194 4.18 -18.50 -5.21
N THR A 195 3.79 -18.00 -6.39
CA THR A 195 4.54 -18.19 -7.65
C THR A 195 5.52 -17.05 -7.89
N PHE A 196 5.30 -15.91 -7.23
CA PHE A 196 6.20 -14.77 -7.18
C PHE A 196 6.12 -14.12 -5.79
N PHE A 197 7.23 -13.60 -5.27
CA PHE A 197 7.22 -12.92 -3.98
C PHE A 197 8.20 -11.77 -3.92
N THR A 198 7.91 -10.81 -3.04
CA THR A 198 8.85 -9.78 -2.60
C THR A 198 9.08 -9.93 -1.11
N LEU A 199 10.34 -9.90 -0.68
CA LEU A 199 10.72 -9.94 0.73
C LEU A 199 11.48 -8.65 1.08
N TRP A 200 10.85 -7.78 1.87
CA TRP A 200 11.47 -6.53 2.32
C TRP A 200 11.37 -6.42 3.85
N ILE A 201 12.36 -6.98 4.53
CA ILE A 201 12.46 -7.02 6.00
C ILE A 201 13.88 -6.65 6.44
N GLY A 202 14.05 -6.26 7.71
CA GLY A 202 15.36 -6.09 8.33
C GLY A 202 15.78 -4.64 8.60
N ASN A 203 15.16 -3.63 7.96
CA ASN A 203 15.46 -2.23 8.30
C ASN A 203 15.15 -1.92 9.77
N ASN A 204 14.08 -2.50 10.34
CA ASN A 204 13.75 -2.34 11.75
C ASN A 204 14.76 -2.99 12.70
N ASP A 205 15.60 -3.92 12.23
CA ASP A 205 16.63 -4.57 13.06
C ASP A 205 17.65 -3.53 13.53
N VAL A 206 17.97 -2.55 12.68
CA VAL A 206 18.93 -1.47 12.95
C VAL A 206 18.28 -0.12 13.24
N LEU A 207 17.08 0.15 12.70
CA LEU A 207 16.44 1.47 12.78
C LEU A 207 16.21 1.92 14.22
N GLY A 208 15.77 1.02 15.11
CA GLY A 208 15.50 1.37 16.50
C GLY A 208 16.74 1.90 17.23
N PHE A 209 17.89 1.26 17.03
CA PHE A 209 19.17 1.71 17.58
C PHE A 209 19.64 3.03 16.97
N ALA A 210 19.47 3.20 15.67
CA ALA A 210 19.81 4.47 15.00
C ALA A 210 18.93 5.63 15.49
N ALA A 211 17.62 5.40 15.62
CA ALA A 211 16.65 6.40 16.06
C ALA A 211 16.82 6.79 17.55
N SER A 212 17.38 5.90 18.38
CA SER A 212 17.71 6.19 19.78
C SER A 212 19.04 6.94 19.96
N GLY A 213 19.73 7.29 18.87
CA GLY A 213 21.06 7.91 18.93
C GLY A 213 22.18 6.93 19.32
N GLY A 214 21.99 5.63 19.07
CA GLY A 214 22.94 4.58 19.42
C GLY A 214 22.84 4.11 20.88
N SER A 215 21.70 4.36 21.54
CA SER A 215 21.43 3.81 22.86
C SER A 215 20.90 2.38 22.74
N GLY A 216 21.51 1.44 23.48
CA GLY A 216 21.13 0.03 23.48
C GLY A 216 22.07 -0.81 24.35
N VAL A 217 21.75 -2.10 24.47
CA VAL A 217 22.60 -3.09 25.13
C VAL A 217 23.35 -3.86 24.04
N ASP A 218 24.67 -3.96 24.15
CA ASP A 218 25.44 -4.85 23.31
C ASP A 218 25.09 -6.31 23.64
N GLN A 219 24.53 -7.00 22.65
CA GLN A 219 24.10 -8.39 22.73
C GLN A 219 25.14 -9.34 22.10
N THR A 220 26.42 -8.94 22.04
CA THR A 220 27.49 -9.78 21.48
C THR A 220 27.50 -11.17 22.12
N GLY A 221 27.40 -12.21 21.28
CA GLY A 221 27.39 -13.61 21.69
C GLY A 221 26.01 -14.15 22.10
N ASN A 222 24.99 -13.30 22.19
CA ASN A 222 23.60 -13.72 22.31
C ASN A 222 23.07 -14.06 20.90
N LEU A 223 22.42 -15.21 20.75
CA LEU A 223 21.79 -15.64 19.49
C LEU A 223 20.28 -15.82 19.67
N ASP A 224 19.74 -15.49 20.84
CA ASP A 224 18.33 -15.62 21.15
C ASP A 224 17.59 -14.33 20.76
N PRO A 225 16.91 -14.30 19.60
CA PRO A 225 16.21 -13.11 19.13
C PRO A 225 15.09 -12.65 20.08
N THR A 226 14.59 -13.52 20.98
CA THR A 226 13.52 -13.16 21.92
C THR A 226 13.96 -12.13 22.96
N THR A 227 15.27 -11.93 23.12
CA THR A 227 15.86 -10.91 24.00
C THR A 227 16.15 -9.58 23.29
N TYR A 228 15.85 -9.47 21.99
CA TYR A 228 16.09 -8.29 21.18
C TYR A 228 14.78 -7.53 20.95
N GLY A 229 14.70 -6.28 21.43
CA GLY A 229 13.53 -5.43 21.23
C GLY A 229 13.08 -4.76 22.51
#